data_AF-A0A820LHD3-F1
#
_entry.id   AF-A0A820LHD3-F1
#
_cell.length_a   1.000
_cell.length_b   1.000
_cell.length_c   1.000
_cell.angle_alpha   90.00
_cell.angle_beta   90.00
_cell.angle_gamma   90.00
#
_symmetry.space_group_name_H-M   'P 1'
#
loop_
_entity.id
_entity.type
_entity.pdbx_description
1 polymer ?
#
loop_
_entity_poly.entity_id
_entity_poly.type
_entity_poly.pdbx_seq_one_letter_code
_entity_poly.pdbx_strand_id
1 'polypeptide(L)'
;IRTFYKNPKWTGQTATELEHLQSIIDLRRRRSEDLSKNRRKSEYQIDSRIIINVSGLRFETLKTTLERYPQTLLGNIRRRSLFYDKKQDEYFFDRHRTCF
;
A
#
# COMPACT_ATOMS: atom_id res chain seq x y z
N ILE A 1 2.03 -4.15 -31.31
CA ILE A 1 2.94 -4.81 -32.28
C ILE A 1 4.09 -5.40 -31.45
N ARG A 2 4.05 -6.72 -31.16
CA ARG A 2 5.09 -7.39 -30.35
C ARG A 2 6.28 -7.68 -31.27
N THR A 3 7.36 -6.93 -31.13
CA THR A 3 8.63 -7.24 -31.78
C THR A 3 9.22 -8.48 -31.12
N PHE A 4 9.12 -9.62 -31.79
CA PHE A 4 9.85 -10.82 -31.41
C PHE A 4 11.34 -10.55 -31.65
N TYR A 5 12.09 -10.29 -30.59
CA TYR A 5 13.54 -10.21 -30.64
C TYR A 5 14.08 -11.60 -31.00
N LYS A 6 14.37 -11.80 -32.29
CA LYS A 6 15.15 -12.95 -32.76
C LYS A 6 16.59 -12.77 -32.27
N ASN A 7 16.92 -13.41 -31.16
CA ASN A 7 18.29 -13.55 -30.71
C ASN A 7 18.92 -14.74 -31.49
N PRO A 8 20.00 -14.53 -32.25
CA PRO A 8 20.53 -15.54 -33.19
C PRO A 8 21.12 -16.80 -32.52
N LYS A 9 21.18 -16.87 -31.19
CA LYS A 9 21.62 -18.06 -30.44
C LYS A 9 20.57 -19.17 -30.31
N TRP A 10 19.32 -18.95 -30.77
CA TRP A 10 18.19 -19.87 -30.59
C TRP A 10 17.71 -20.53 -31.89
N THR A 11 18.57 -20.64 -32.90
CA THR A 11 18.25 -21.30 -34.18
C THR A 11 18.20 -22.82 -34.00
N GLY A 12 17.04 -23.34 -33.59
CA GLY A 12 16.82 -24.79 -33.37
C GLY A 12 15.73 -25.15 -32.37
N GLN A 13 15.12 -24.18 -31.68
CA GLN A 13 14.10 -24.46 -30.68
C GLN A 13 12.76 -24.90 -31.30
N THR A 14 12.16 -25.92 -30.70
CA THR A 14 10.79 -26.36 -31.02
C THR A 14 9.77 -25.32 -30.52
N ALA A 15 8.60 -25.25 -31.15
CA ALA A 15 7.56 -24.26 -30.79
C ALA A 15 7.19 -24.30 -29.29
N THR A 16 7.18 -25.49 -28.67
CA THR A 16 6.95 -25.70 -27.24
C THR A 16 7.98 -25.00 -26.35
N GLU A 17 9.23 -24.92 -26.79
CA GLU A 17 10.31 -24.31 -26.01
C GLU A 17 10.22 -22.78 -26.04
N LEU A 18 9.82 -22.19 -27.18
CA LEU A 18 9.56 -20.76 -27.31
C LEU A 18 8.35 -20.32 -26.48
N GLU A 19 7.25 -21.10 -26.47
CA GLU A 19 6.08 -20.82 -25.63
C GLU A 19 6.44 -20.87 -24.14
N HIS A 20 7.25 -21.86 -23.74
CA HIS A 20 7.73 -21.95 -22.36
C HIS A 20 8.58 -20.73 -21.96
N LEU A 21 9.52 -20.31 -22.82
CA LEU A 21 10.34 -19.11 -22.56
C LEU A 21 9.50 -17.82 -22.53
N GLN A 22 8.51 -17.69 -23.41
CA GLN A 22 7.59 -16.56 -23.42
C GLN A 22 6.78 -16.50 -22.11
N SER A 23 6.34 -17.66 -21.60
CA SER A 23 5.66 -17.76 -20.31
C SER A 23 6.55 -17.31 -19.14
N ILE A 24 7.84 -17.67 -19.15
CA ILE A 24 8.80 -17.25 -18.11
C ILE A 24 9.01 -15.73 -18.14
N ILE A 25 9.14 -15.14 -19.33
CA ILE A 25 9.30 -13.70 -19.50
C ILE A 25 8.05 -12.96 -18.98
N ASP A 26 6.86 -13.44 -19.35
CA ASP A 26 5.60 -12.85 -18.90
C ASP A 26 5.36 -13.02 -17.39
N LEU A 27 5.84 -14.10 -16.77
CA LEU A 27 5.82 -14.30 -15.32
C LEU A 27 6.76 -13.33 -14.60
N ARG A 28 8.00 -13.17 -15.10
CA ARG A 28 8.98 -12.24 -14.53
C ARG A 28 8.49 -10.79 -14.60
N ARG A 29 7.89 -10.39 -15.73
CA ARG A 29 7.28 -9.07 -15.90
C ARG A 29 6.15 -8.83 -14.88
N ARG A 30 5.20 -9.76 -14.76
CA ARG A 30 4.11 -9.67 -13.76
C ARG A 30 4.63 -9.53 -12.33
N ARG A 31 5.60 -10.35 -11.95
CA ARG A 31 6.23 -10.28 -10.62
C ARG A 31 6.92 -8.93 -10.37
N SER A 32 7.60 -8.38 -11.37
CA SER A 32 8.22 -7.05 -11.28
C SER A 32 7.17 -5.95 -11.09
N GLU A 33 6.06 -6.01 -11.83
CA GLU A 33 4.94 -5.08 -11.69
C GLU A 33 4.31 -5.15 -10.30
N ASP A 34 4.06 -6.35 -9.78
CA ASP A 34 3.46 -6.53 -8.45
C ASP A 34 4.37 -6.00 -7.33
N LEU A 35 5.68 -6.24 -7.41
CA LEU A 35 6.65 -5.67 -6.46
C LEU A 35 6.66 -4.13 -6.52
N SER A 36 6.58 -3.56 -7.72
CA SER A 36 6.51 -2.11 -7.91
C SER A 36 5.24 -1.50 -7.34
N LYS A 37 4.09 -2.18 -7.53
CA LYS A 37 2.79 -1.77 -6.98
C LYS A 37 2.80 -1.86 -5.46
N ASN A 38 3.38 -2.92 -4.90
CA ASN A 38 3.48 -3.08 -3.46
C ASN A 38 4.35 -1.98 -2.83
N ARG A 39 5.48 -1.62 -3.46
CA ARG A 39 6.36 -0.53 -3.00
C ARG A 39 5.63 0.82 -2.99
N ARG A 40 4.91 1.15 -4.06
CA ARG A 40 4.11 2.38 -4.12
C ARG A 40 2.99 2.38 -3.07
N LYS A 41 2.37 1.21 -2.82
CA LYS A 41 1.35 1.06 -1.77
C LYS A 41 1.93 1.29 -0.38
N SER A 42 3.12 0.78 -0.07
CA SER A 42 3.77 1.03 1.23
C SER A 42 4.19 2.49 1.40
N GLU A 43 4.70 3.12 0.35
CA GLU A 43 5.12 4.53 0.37
C GLU A 43 3.93 5.47 0.61
N TYR A 44 2.81 5.24 -0.07
CA TYR A 44 1.57 5.99 0.17
C TYR A 44 1.06 5.82 1.61
N GLN A 45 1.21 4.63 2.20
CA GLN A 45 0.80 4.36 3.58
C GLN A 45 1.68 5.07 4.62
N ILE A 46 2.94 5.35 4.30
CA ILE A 46 3.87 6.09 5.16
C ILE A 46 3.49 7.58 5.21
N ASP A 47 3.15 8.15 4.05
CA ASP A 47 2.79 9.57 3.91
C ASP A 47 1.29 9.86 4.13
N SER A 48 0.50 8.83 4.46
CA SER A 48 -0.92 8.97 4.73
C SER A 48 -1.14 9.83 5.98
N ARG A 49 -1.79 10.98 5.77
CA ARG A 49 -2.27 11.86 6.84
C ARG A 49 -3.58 11.33 7.40
N ILE A 50 -3.79 11.58 8.68
CA ILE A 50 -5.00 11.20 9.39
C ILE A 50 -5.52 12.40 10.18
N ILE A 51 -6.85 12.52 10.24
CA ILE A 51 -7.52 13.53 11.04
C ILE A 51 -8.05 12.90 12.33
N ILE A 52 -7.75 13.54 13.45
CA ILE A 52 -8.28 13.19 14.76
C ILE A 52 -9.12 14.37 15.24
N ASN A 53 -10.42 14.15 15.37
CA ASN A 53 -11.37 15.13 15.86
C ASN A 53 -11.73 14.81 17.33
N VAL A 54 -11.40 15.72 18.23
CA VAL A 54 -11.75 15.65 19.64
C VAL A 54 -12.81 16.71 19.94
N SER A 55 -14.07 16.27 20.01
CA SER A 55 -15.22 17.13 20.31
C SER A 55 -15.27 18.41 19.46
N GLY A 56 -14.90 18.33 18.18
CA GLY A 56 -14.86 19.44 17.21
C GLY A 56 -13.47 20.04 16.96
N LEU A 57 -12.46 19.76 17.82
CA LEU A 57 -11.09 20.20 17.60
C LEU A 57 -10.35 19.18 16.73
N ARG A 58 -9.87 19.61 15.56
CA ARG A 58 -9.20 18.72 14.59
C ARG A 58 -7.70 18.84 14.66
N PHE A 59 -7.06 17.69 14.81
CA PHE A 59 -5.62 17.50 14.72
C PHE A 59 -5.30 16.69 13.47
N GLU A 60 -4.25 17.10 12.76
CA GLU A 60 -3.73 16.35 11.62
C GLU A 60 -2.35 15.83 11.96
N THR A 61 -2.09 14.56 11.66
CA THR A 61 -0.77 13.94 11.82
C THR A 61 -0.55 12.86 10.77
N LEU A 62 0.69 12.39 10.63
CA LEU A 62 1.00 11.21 9.86
C LEU A 62 0.56 9.94 10.60
N LYS A 63 0.11 8.94 9.85
CA LYS A 63 -0.18 7.60 10.35
C LYS A 63 1.01 6.98 11.08
N THR A 64 2.21 7.19 10.53
CA THR A 64 3.48 6.69 11.09
C THR A 64 3.79 7.27 12.48
N THR A 65 3.36 8.50 12.76
CA THR A 65 3.50 9.10 14.09
C THR A 65 2.78 8.28 15.15
N LEU A 66 1.56 7.82 14.86
CA LEU A 66 0.81 6.98 15.80
C LEU A 66 1.40 5.57 15.93
N GLU A 67 1.81 5.00 14.81
CA GLU A 67 2.33 3.63 14.74
C GLU A 67 3.67 3.44 15.47
N ARG A 68 4.36 4.54 15.83
CA ARG A 68 5.51 4.53 16.74
C ARG A 68 5.19 3.90 18.10
N TYR A 69 3.94 4.02 18.56
CA TYR A 69 3.51 3.51 19.87
C TYR A 69 2.29 2.57 19.71
N PRO A 70 2.47 1.36 19.15
CA PRO A 70 1.39 0.48 18.74
C PRO A 70 0.52 -0.06 19.89
N GLN A 71 0.99 0.06 21.13
CA GLN A 71 0.25 -0.36 22.33
C GLN A 71 -0.79 0.67 22.78
N THR A 72 -0.70 1.91 22.28
CA THR A 72 -1.64 2.98 22.60
C THR A 72 -2.95 2.84 21.82
N LEU A 73 -3.97 3.58 22.23
CA LEU A 73 -5.26 3.62 21.55
C LEU A 73 -5.13 4.01 20.07
N LEU A 74 -4.39 5.09 19.82
CA LEU A 74 -4.20 5.66 18.48
C LEU A 74 -3.18 4.86 17.66
N GLY A 75 -2.14 4.32 18.29
CA GLY A 75 -1.14 3.51 17.58
C GLY A 75 -1.66 2.13 17.15
N ASN A 76 -2.57 1.54 17.90
CA ASN A 76 -3.14 0.25 17.55
C ASN A 76 -4.22 0.39 16.48
N ILE A 77 -3.99 -0.15 15.28
CA ILE A 77 -4.93 -0.06 14.16
C ILE A 77 -6.33 -0.59 14.51
N ARG A 78 -6.42 -1.72 15.23
CA ARG A 78 -7.71 -2.34 15.58
C ARG A 78 -8.48 -1.48 16.58
N ARG A 79 -7.78 -0.86 17.52
CA ARG A 79 -8.41 -0.03 18.57
C ARG A 79 -8.86 1.32 18.00
N ARG A 80 -8.03 1.99 17.18
CA ARG A 80 -8.42 3.28 16.56
C ARG A 80 -9.56 3.12 15.55
N SER A 81 -9.63 1.99 14.84
CA SER A 81 -10.72 1.75 13.87
C SER A 81 -12.12 1.79 14.49
N LEU A 82 -12.25 1.57 15.80
CA LEU A 82 -13.53 1.68 16.52
C LEU A 82 -14.06 3.12 16.59
N PHE A 83 -13.19 4.12 16.36
CA PHE A 83 -13.51 5.55 16.44
C PHE A 83 -13.55 6.24 15.08
N TYR A 84 -13.42 5.47 14.00
CA TYR A 84 -13.36 6.02 12.65
C TYR A 84 -14.75 6.34 12.11
N ASP A 85 -15.01 7.61 11.80
CA ASP A 85 -16.19 8.06 11.09
C ASP A 85 -15.93 8.08 9.58
N LYS A 86 -16.47 7.08 8.88
CA LYS A 86 -16.36 6.93 7.42
C LYS A 86 -16.99 8.11 6.65
N LYS A 87 -17.99 8.78 7.21
CA LYS A 87 -18.68 9.89 6.52
C LYS A 87 -17.78 11.13 6.44
N GLN A 88 -16.98 11.36 7.47
CA GLN A 88 -16.10 12.53 7.60
C GLN A 88 -14.63 12.21 7.32
N ASP A 89 -14.28 10.93 7.15
CA ASP A 89 -12.91 10.44 6.98
C ASP A 89 -11.97 10.88 8.13
N GLU A 90 -12.49 10.82 9.37
CA GLU A 90 -11.75 11.23 10.57
C GLU A 90 -11.98 10.26 11.74
N TYR A 91 -11.06 10.24 12.69
CA TYR A 91 -11.25 9.57 13.97
C TYR A 91 -11.93 10.53 14.95
N PHE A 92 -13.10 10.18 15.46
CA PHE A 92 -13.88 11.04 16.36
C PHE A 92 -13.83 10.56 17.81
N PHE A 93 -13.55 11.48 18.72
CA PHE A 93 -13.56 11.25 20.17
C PHE A 93 -14.43 12.28 20.87
N ASP A 94 -15.50 11.80 21.52
CA ASP A 94 -16.35 12.61 22.40
C ASP A 94 -15.71 12.70 23.80
N ARG A 95 -14.65 13.51 23.92
CA ARG A 95 -13.89 13.71 25.18
C ARG A 95 -13.67 15.20 25.49
N HIS A 96 -13.41 15.52 26.75
CA HIS A 96 -13.14 16.88 27.20
C HIS A 96 -11.85 17.42 26.52
N ARG A 97 -11.95 18.59 25.87
CA ARG A 97 -10.88 19.15 25.00
C ARG A 97 -9.58 19.50 25.74
N THR A 98 -9.62 19.72 27.05
CA THR A 98 -8.48 20.22 27.84
C THR A 98 -7.36 19.21 28.08
N CYS A 99 -7.52 17.95 27.65
CA CYS A 99 -6.58 16.87 27.96
C CYS A 99 -5.92 16.23 26.73
N PHE A 100 -6.01 16.85 25.56
CA PHE A 100 -5.51 16.28 24.29
C PHE A 100 -4.38 17.11 23.68
#